data_AF-K0SIV3-F1
#
_entry.id   AF-K0SIV3-F1
#
_cell.length_a   1.000
_cell.length_b   1.000
_cell.length_c   1.000
_cell.angle_alpha   90.00
_cell.angle_beta   90.00
_cell.angle_gamma   90.00
#
_symmetry.space_group_name_H-M   'P 1'
#
loop_
_entity.id
_entity.type
_entity.pdbx_description
1 polymer ?
#
loop_
_entity_poly.entity_id
_entity_poly.type
_entity_poly.pdbx_seq_one_letter_code
_entity_poly.pdbx_strand_id
1 'polypeptide(L)'
;MTVGGEADIEEATSVLVGSSEESPPQDGGSSKEQTSGRANGKMDPDGMQRIPVVTAGDFDDEKESDEEAVQFPDSTHTYLFSEPVLSVPFMFSLAIIFISYMCLILALVDNLSSGKIPVNVSTTVRIAQYMSIIIALIMEEEIPTGLYLLRRIPKAYLKREFPEISYWMFVGSCLMRITMGYLFLANVLVILIYADGVLDIFYDVLALQFIQELDDIAFGLSKMRVLGQRMQTATMSSVFEVQFEKQRQVQGMKWKMKFALKAIYFLNLVGFLVGMIIVSSRQMKGVYYIESVTLQFQDMVWDESYPVMRKQGRIFDAKIPLVYAETNPKAARESSHINCRKDCFMFAARRGLTNFVCMRRMYMERNKVDGSMYNSEGPEIPEGWPVLSEDFVIPPSGIKYCDGHWIFYNENIRKSKNSRHEDADCPWLARSEEYDGFDLLEVGRNWELWT
;
A
#
# COMPACT_ATOMS: atom_id res chain seq x y z
N MET A 1 28.14 -24.81 -24.33
CA MET A 1 27.41 -23.99 -25.30
C MET A 1 26.39 -23.20 -24.52
N THR A 2 26.78 -21.99 -24.15
CA THR A 2 26.04 -21.08 -23.29
C THR A 2 26.28 -19.71 -23.89
N VAL A 3 25.24 -19.17 -24.51
CA VAL A 3 25.22 -17.80 -25.02
C VAL A 3 24.70 -16.95 -23.87
N GLY A 4 25.61 -16.27 -23.19
CA GLY A 4 25.31 -15.18 -22.26
C GLY A 4 25.55 -13.87 -22.99
N GLY A 5 24.49 -13.10 -23.17
CA GLY A 5 24.52 -11.75 -23.72
C GLY A 5 23.51 -10.92 -22.95
N GLU A 6 23.93 -10.45 -21.78
CA GLU A 6 23.28 -9.37 -21.05
C GLU A 6 23.66 -8.07 -21.77
N ALA A 7 22.66 -7.41 -22.35
CA ALA A 7 22.81 -6.08 -22.93
C ALA A 7 22.25 -5.09 -21.92
N ASP A 8 23.15 -4.32 -21.31
CA ASP A 8 22.82 -3.11 -20.57
C ASP A 8 22.18 -2.09 -21.53
N ILE A 9 20.93 -1.72 -21.25
CA ILE A 9 20.29 -0.55 -21.83
C ILE A 9 20.26 0.52 -20.72
N GLU A 10 21.32 1.32 -20.69
CA GLU A 10 21.28 2.67 -20.11
C GLU A 10 20.42 3.54 -21.04
N GLU A 11 19.18 3.85 -20.62
CA GLU A 11 18.40 4.90 -21.26
C GLU A 11 18.56 6.21 -20.48
N ALA A 12 19.33 7.11 -21.10
CA ALA A 12 19.51 8.49 -20.70
C ALA A 12 18.17 9.24 -20.76
N THR A 13 17.60 9.58 -19.61
CA THR A 13 16.55 10.61 -19.53
C THR A 13 17.20 11.96 -19.25
N SER A 14 17.61 12.64 -20.31
CA SER A 14 17.97 14.06 -20.26
C SER A 14 16.70 14.89 -20.09
N VAL A 15 16.44 15.38 -18.88
CA VAL A 15 15.39 16.37 -18.62
C VAL A 15 15.92 17.74 -19.07
N LEU A 16 15.38 18.23 -20.19
CA LEU A 16 15.43 19.63 -20.57
C LEU A 16 14.48 20.42 -19.66
N VAL A 17 15.01 20.96 -18.55
CA VAL A 17 14.37 22.05 -17.82
C VAL A 17 14.72 23.35 -18.56
N GLY A 18 13.88 23.73 -19.52
CA GLY A 18 13.92 25.04 -20.14
C GLY A 18 13.13 26.03 -19.29
N SER A 19 13.83 26.80 -18.46
CA SER A 19 13.30 28.00 -17.82
C SER A 19 13.07 29.08 -18.87
N SER A 20 11.86 29.61 -18.96
CA SER A 20 11.59 30.88 -19.65
C SER A 20 10.58 31.66 -18.81
N GLU A 21 11.13 32.47 -17.90
CA GLU A 21 10.48 33.68 -17.40
C GLU A 21 10.46 34.69 -18.56
N GLU A 22 9.30 34.93 -19.15
CA GLU A 22 9.07 36.12 -19.96
C GLU A 22 8.15 37.08 -19.18
N SER A 23 8.79 38.11 -18.63
CA SER A 23 8.17 39.29 -18.05
C SER A 23 7.43 40.09 -19.13
N PRO A 24 6.23 40.62 -18.89
CA PRO A 24 5.59 41.55 -19.81
C PRO A 24 6.26 42.93 -19.75
N PRO A 25 6.40 43.63 -20.90
CA PRO A 25 7.01 44.94 -20.96
C PRO A 25 6.08 46.04 -20.41
N GLN A 26 6.64 46.89 -19.56
CA GLN A 26 6.11 48.22 -19.24
C GLN A 26 6.56 49.21 -20.33
N ASP A 27 5.59 49.80 -21.03
CA ASP A 27 5.59 51.16 -21.59
C ASP A 27 4.19 51.34 -22.22
N GLY A 28 3.46 52.45 -22.15
CA GLY A 28 3.82 53.85 -21.98
C GLY A 28 2.93 54.64 -22.95
N GLY A 29 2.15 55.61 -22.46
CA GLY A 29 1.39 56.58 -23.28
C GLY A 29 -0.14 56.45 -23.17
N SER A 30 -0.83 57.32 -22.40
CA SER A 30 -1.23 58.70 -22.73
C SER A 30 -2.46 58.81 -23.64
N SER A 31 -3.64 59.08 -23.07
CA SER A 31 -4.47 60.26 -23.38
C SER A 31 -5.84 60.27 -22.68
N LYS A 32 -6.05 61.33 -21.87
CA LYS A 32 -7.22 62.23 -21.73
C LYS A 32 -8.66 61.67 -21.85
N GLU A 33 -9.43 61.80 -20.77
CA GLU A 33 -10.75 62.48 -20.66
C GLU A 33 -11.18 62.42 -19.18
N GLN A 34 -11.09 63.49 -18.38
CA GLN A 34 -12.04 64.61 -18.23
C GLN A 34 -13.44 64.22 -17.71
N THR A 35 -13.65 64.31 -16.39
CA THR A 35 -14.90 64.72 -15.69
C THR A 35 -14.59 64.77 -14.19
N SER A 36 -14.23 65.94 -13.63
CA SER A 36 -15.12 66.93 -13.00
C SER A 36 -16.17 66.32 -12.06
N GLY A 37 -15.85 66.27 -10.77
CA GLY A 37 -16.75 65.86 -9.69
C GLY A 37 -16.27 66.40 -8.35
N ARG A 38 -16.77 67.59 -8.01
CA ARG A 38 -16.49 68.39 -6.81
C ARG A 38 -17.28 67.84 -5.61
N ALA A 39 -16.62 67.51 -4.50
CA ALA A 39 -17.27 67.48 -3.18
C ALA A 39 -16.24 67.74 -2.06
N ASN A 40 -16.41 68.89 -1.41
CA ASN A 40 -15.78 69.25 -0.14
C ASN A 40 -16.29 68.32 0.97
N GLY A 41 -15.38 67.71 1.72
CA GLY A 41 -15.69 66.92 2.91
C GLY A 41 -14.68 67.21 4.01
N LYS A 42 -15.15 67.91 5.03
CA LYS A 42 -14.47 68.40 6.23
C LYS A 42 -13.89 67.23 7.06
N MET A 43 -12.63 67.35 7.46
CA MET A 43 -11.90 66.34 8.23
C MET A 43 -11.93 66.73 9.71
N ASP A 44 -12.68 65.97 10.52
CA ASP A 44 -12.66 66.05 11.99
C ASP A 44 -11.57 65.10 12.54
N PRO A 45 -10.64 65.58 13.38
CA PRO A 45 -9.69 64.74 14.07
C PRO A 45 -10.09 64.61 15.55
N ASP A 46 -10.92 63.62 15.89
CA ASP A 46 -10.96 63.04 17.24
C ASP A 46 -11.92 61.84 17.26
N GLY A 47 -11.34 60.64 17.24
CA GLY A 47 -12.09 59.39 17.21
C GLY A 47 -11.22 58.22 17.67
N MET A 48 -10.88 58.24 18.96
CA MET A 48 -10.17 57.16 19.64
C MET A 48 -10.99 55.86 19.57
N GLN A 49 -10.62 54.96 18.66
CA GLN A 49 -11.23 53.64 18.52
C GLN A 49 -10.86 52.75 19.70
N ARG A 50 -11.88 52.37 20.49
CA ARG A 50 -11.82 51.23 21.40
C ARG A 50 -11.80 49.95 20.57
N ILE A 51 -10.82 49.09 20.87
CA ILE A 51 -10.75 47.72 20.37
C ILE A 51 -11.97 46.97 20.93
N PRO A 52 -12.88 46.42 20.09
CA PRO A 52 -13.95 45.57 20.58
C PRO A 52 -13.36 44.24 21.05
N VAL A 53 -13.66 43.88 22.30
CA VAL A 53 -13.42 42.55 22.86
C VAL A 53 -14.31 41.57 22.09
N VAL A 54 -13.68 40.66 21.35
CA VAL A 54 -14.34 39.55 20.65
C VAL A 54 -14.88 38.58 21.70
N THR A 55 -16.16 38.68 22.01
CA THR A 55 -16.90 37.64 22.73
C THR A 55 -17.27 36.52 21.75
N ALA A 56 -16.70 35.34 21.98
CA ALA A 56 -17.05 34.11 21.25
C ALA A 56 -18.47 33.67 21.65
N GLY A 57 -19.48 34.06 20.87
CA GLY A 57 -20.85 33.63 21.13
C GLY A 57 -21.93 34.45 20.45
N ASP A 58 -21.80 34.72 19.16
CA ASP A 58 -22.93 34.99 18.24
C ASP A 58 -22.39 34.83 16.82
N PHE A 59 -22.44 33.59 16.31
CA PHE A 59 -22.35 33.33 14.88
C PHE A 59 -23.76 33.57 14.32
N ASP A 60 -24.06 34.84 14.08
CA ASP A 60 -25.26 35.25 13.35
C ASP A 60 -25.26 34.59 11.97
N ASP A 61 -26.29 33.76 11.75
CA ASP A 61 -26.74 33.15 10.50
C ASP A 61 -27.20 34.22 9.49
N GLU A 62 -26.40 35.27 9.26
CA GLU A 62 -26.75 36.36 8.37
C GLU A 62 -26.15 36.19 6.95
N LYS A 63 -27.12 36.13 6.02
CA LYS A 63 -27.03 36.26 4.56
C LYS A 63 -26.60 34.99 3.83
N GLU A 64 -27.61 34.15 3.59
CA GLU A 64 -27.69 33.20 2.49
C GLU A 64 -27.40 33.98 1.19
N SER A 65 -26.12 34.02 0.83
CA SER A 65 -25.55 34.63 -0.37
C SER A 65 -26.27 34.08 -1.59
N ASP A 66 -26.47 34.93 -2.60
CA ASP A 66 -27.04 34.61 -3.91
C ASP A 66 -26.63 33.19 -4.35
N GLU A 67 -27.53 32.21 -4.14
CA GLU A 67 -27.19 30.80 -4.36
C GLU A 67 -27.00 30.60 -5.85
N GLU A 68 -25.74 30.38 -6.21
CA GLU A 68 -25.24 30.08 -7.53
C GLU A 68 -26.11 29.00 -8.19
N ALA A 69 -26.53 29.28 -9.42
CA ALA A 69 -27.32 28.34 -10.21
C ALA A 69 -26.54 27.03 -10.34
N VAL A 70 -27.24 25.90 -10.20
CA VAL A 70 -26.58 24.59 -10.34
C VAL A 70 -26.27 24.39 -11.79
N GLN A 71 -24.99 24.32 -12.08
CA GLN A 71 -24.52 23.85 -13.36
C GLN A 71 -24.22 22.36 -13.22
N PHE A 72 -24.38 21.63 -14.33
CA PHE A 72 -23.83 20.29 -14.39
C PHE A 72 -22.30 20.39 -14.27
N PRO A 73 -21.66 19.43 -13.58
CA PRO A 73 -20.20 19.38 -13.57
C PRO A 73 -19.67 19.21 -15.00
N ASP A 74 -18.59 19.92 -15.29
CA ASP A 74 -17.82 19.90 -16.54
C ASP A 74 -17.03 18.57 -16.66
N SER A 75 -17.75 17.44 -16.69
CA SER A 75 -17.21 16.08 -16.72
C SER A 75 -17.72 15.30 -17.93
N THR A 76 -16.90 14.40 -18.48
CA THR A 76 -17.31 13.54 -19.61
C THR A 76 -18.51 12.66 -19.30
N HIS A 77 -18.77 12.37 -18.01
CA HIS A 77 -19.98 11.67 -17.57
C HIS A 77 -21.26 12.39 -18.03
N THR A 78 -21.24 13.72 -18.14
CA THR A 78 -22.38 14.50 -18.61
C THR A 78 -22.76 14.16 -20.05
N TYR A 79 -21.79 13.83 -20.91
CA TYR A 79 -22.06 13.40 -22.29
C TYR A 79 -22.84 12.09 -22.38
N LEU A 80 -22.73 11.20 -21.39
CA LEU A 80 -23.43 9.91 -21.42
C LEU A 80 -24.95 10.06 -21.45
N PHE A 81 -25.48 11.15 -20.91
CA PHE A 81 -26.93 11.40 -20.91
C PHE A 81 -27.34 12.62 -21.74
N SER A 82 -26.44 13.56 -22.04
CA SER A 82 -26.80 14.74 -22.85
C SER A 82 -26.82 14.45 -24.35
N GLU A 83 -26.06 13.48 -24.83
CA GLU A 83 -25.88 13.20 -26.26
C GLU A 83 -26.55 11.88 -26.69
N PRO A 84 -27.00 11.77 -27.96
CA PRO A 84 -27.66 10.56 -28.42
C PRO A 84 -26.71 9.35 -28.40
N VAL A 85 -27.27 8.17 -28.10
CA VAL A 85 -26.50 6.91 -28.05
C VAL A 85 -25.80 6.69 -29.40
N LEU A 86 -24.53 6.29 -29.37
CA LEU A 86 -23.64 6.14 -30.54
C LEU A 86 -23.22 7.44 -31.23
N SER A 87 -23.48 8.62 -30.66
CA SER A 87 -22.83 9.84 -31.13
C SER A 87 -21.32 9.80 -30.84
N VAL A 88 -20.53 10.61 -31.55
CA VAL A 88 -19.09 10.74 -31.30
C VAL A 88 -18.81 11.19 -29.86
N PRO A 89 -19.48 12.23 -29.30
CA PRO A 89 -19.35 12.61 -27.89
C PRO A 89 -19.64 11.46 -26.91
N PHE A 90 -20.69 10.68 -27.18
CA PHE A 90 -21.10 9.56 -26.33
C PHE A 90 -20.06 8.43 -26.34
N MET A 91 -19.52 8.08 -27.52
CA MET A 91 -18.47 7.09 -27.62
C MET A 91 -17.16 7.56 -26.99
N PHE A 92 -16.88 8.86 -27.08
CA PHE A 92 -15.72 9.48 -26.43
C PHE A 92 -15.81 9.38 -24.91
N SER A 93 -16.93 9.78 -24.29
CA SER A 93 -17.09 9.64 -22.84
C SER A 93 -17.04 8.19 -22.38
N LEU A 94 -17.67 7.29 -23.11
CA LEU A 94 -17.63 5.86 -22.79
C LEU A 94 -16.20 5.30 -22.85
N ALA A 95 -15.38 5.75 -23.81
CA ALA A 95 -13.98 5.36 -23.90
C ALA A 95 -13.15 5.89 -22.72
N ILE A 96 -13.34 7.15 -22.34
CA ILE A 96 -12.65 7.75 -21.18
C ILE A 96 -13.01 7.03 -19.88
N ILE A 97 -14.31 6.79 -19.65
CA ILE A 97 -14.79 6.02 -18.50
C ILE A 97 -14.17 4.63 -18.49
N PHE A 98 -14.18 3.93 -19.64
CA PHE A 98 -13.57 2.61 -19.73
C PHE A 98 -12.07 2.62 -19.39
N ILE A 99 -11.32 3.61 -19.89
CA ILE A 99 -9.89 3.76 -19.59
C ILE A 99 -9.69 4.02 -18.09
N SER A 100 -10.41 4.97 -17.48
CA SER A 100 -10.28 5.27 -16.05
C SER A 100 -10.60 4.06 -15.18
N TYR A 101 -11.68 3.33 -15.47
CA TYR A 101 -12.01 2.10 -14.75
C TYR A 101 -10.95 1.01 -14.93
N MET A 102 -10.45 0.82 -16.15
CA MET A 102 -9.40 -0.17 -16.39
C MET A 102 -8.12 0.18 -15.63
N CYS A 103 -7.70 1.45 -15.64
CA CYS A 103 -6.55 1.90 -14.86
C CYS A 103 -6.74 1.66 -13.36
N LEU A 104 -7.90 2.02 -12.80
CA LEU A 104 -8.19 1.81 -11.38
C LEU A 104 -8.31 0.33 -10.99
N ILE A 105 -8.86 -0.52 -11.86
CA ILE A 105 -8.93 -1.97 -11.65
C ILE A 105 -7.54 -2.58 -11.74
N LEU A 106 -6.74 -2.19 -12.73
CA LEU A 106 -5.37 -2.68 -12.89
C LEU A 106 -4.49 -2.28 -11.71
N ALA A 107 -4.59 -1.02 -11.25
CA ALA A 107 -3.90 -0.56 -10.04
C ALA A 107 -4.34 -1.39 -8.82
N LEU A 108 -5.64 -1.68 -8.69
CA LEU A 108 -6.14 -2.47 -7.57
C LEU A 108 -5.61 -3.90 -7.60
N VAL A 109 -5.64 -4.53 -8.78
CA VAL A 109 -5.16 -5.90 -8.97
C VAL A 109 -3.66 -5.98 -8.75
N ASP A 110 -2.90 -5.04 -9.30
CA ASP A 110 -1.44 -4.99 -9.13
C ASP A 110 -1.08 -4.85 -7.65
N ASN A 111 -1.67 -3.87 -6.96
CA ASN A 111 -1.46 -3.67 -5.52
C ASN A 111 -1.86 -4.89 -4.69
N LEU A 112 -2.96 -5.58 -5.03
CA LEU A 112 -3.37 -6.80 -4.34
C LEU A 112 -2.45 -8.00 -4.63
N SER A 113 -1.86 -8.08 -5.82
CA SER A 113 -1.02 -9.21 -6.23
C SER A 113 0.44 -9.06 -5.80
N SER A 114 0.95 -7.82 -5.78
CA SER A 114 2.35 -7.48 -5.52
C SER A 114 2.59 -7.15 -4.05
N GLY A 115 1.53 -6.78 -3.33
CA GLY A 115 1.62 -6.30 -1.96
C GLY A 115 2.10 -7.35 -0.97
N LYS A 116 3.27 -7.10 -0.36
CA LYS A 116 3.68 -7.74 0.89
C LYS A 116 3.36 -6.78 2.02
N ILE A 117 2.51 -7.19 2.97
CA ILE A 117 2.17 -6.33 4.11
C ILE A 117 3.42 -6.14 4.95
N PRO A 118 3.97 -4.91 5.07
CA PRO A 118 5.18 -4.68 5.83
C PRO A 118 4.93 -5.01 7.30
N VAL A 119 5.87 -5.74 7.89
CA VAL A 119 5.93 -5.95 9.34
C VAL A 119 6.67 -4.79 9.97
N ASN A 120 6.37 -4.50 11.24
CA ASN A 120 7.07 -3.49 12.01
C ASN A 120 7.09 -2.06 11.40
N VAL A 121 5.98 -1.64 10.80
CA VAL A 121 5.84 -0.28 10.25
C VAL A 121 6.15 0.78 11.32
N SER A 122 7.03 1.72 11.00
CA SER A 122 7.45 2.80 11.89
C SER A 122 6.27 3.67 12.36
N THR A 123 6.35 4.24 13.57
CA THR A 123 5.28 5.09 14.11
C THR A 123 4.98 6.29 13.20
N THR A 124 6.02 6.85 12.56
CA THR A 124 5.88 7.96 11.61
C THR A 124 5.03 7.56 10.41
N VAL A 125 5.30 6.40 9.82
CA VAL A 125 4.51 5.88 8.68
C VAL A 125 3.07 5.60 9.09
N ARG A 126 2.84 5.06 10.30
CA ARG A 126 1.47 4.86 10.81
C ARG A 126 0.71 6.19 10.93
N ILE A 127 1.34 7.23 11.49
CA ILE A 127 0.71 8.56 11.59
C ILE A 127 0.38 9.08 10.19
N ALA A 128 1.30 8.96 9.24
CA ALA A 128 1.08 9.37 7.85
C ALA A 128 -0.10 8.59 7.24
N GLN A 129 -0.17 7.27 7.43
CA GLN A 129 -1.27 6.44 6.93
C GLN A 129 -2.63 6.94 7.46
N TYR A 130 -2.76 7.25 8.76
CA TYR A 130 -4.00 7.79 9.32
C TYR A 130 -4.35 9.19 8.78
N MET A 131 -3.35 10.06 8.59
CA MET A 131 -3.57 11.38 7.98
C MET A 131 -3.99 11.26 6.51
N SER A 132 -3.40 10.33 5.78
CA SER A 132 -3.74 10.07 4.37
C SER A 132 -5.17 9.59 4.18
N ILE A 133 -5.77 8.88 5.16
CA ILE A 133 -7.22 8.56 5.13
C ILE A 133 -8.06 9.84 5.09
N ILE A 134 -7.72 10.83 5.91
CA ILE A 134 -8.47 12.11 5.96
C ILE A 134 -8.30 12.84 4.64
N ILE A 135 -7.07 12.92 4.15
CA ILE A 135 -6.73 13.58 2.88
C ILE A 135 -7.47 12.91 1.72
N ALA A 136 -7.42 11.58 1.61
CA ALA A 136 -8.10 10.83 0.55
C ALA A 136 -9.61 11.02 0.58
N LEU A 137 -10.24 11.08 1.76
CA LEU A 137 -11.68 11.35 1.87
C LEU A 137 -12.05 12.79 1.50
N ILE A 138 -11.15 13.76 1.72
CA ILE A 138 -11.36 15.15 1.28
C ILE A 138 -11.17 15.28 -0.23
N MET A 139 -10.18 14.60 -0.79
CA MET A 139 -9.87 14.59 -2.23
C MET A 139 -10.91 13.87 -3.08
N GLU A 140 -11.73 13.00 -2.47
CA GLU A 140 -12.77 12.25 -3.14
C GLU A 140 -14.02 13.12 -3.44
N GLU A 141 -14.11 13.61 -4.67
CA GLU A 141 -15.19 14.49 -5.17
C GLU A 141 -16.26 13.77 -6.02
N GLU A 142 -16.02 12.53 -6.44
CA GLU A 142 -16.93 11.79 -7.34
C GLU A 142 -18.19 11.28 -6.62
N ILE A 143 -18.03 10.69 -5.43
CA ILE A 143 -19.15 10.24 -4.59
C ILE A 143 -20.13 11.37 -4.24
N PRO A 144 -19.71 12.53 -3.66
CA PRO A 144 -20.64 13.59 -3.30
C PRO A 144 -21.34 14.17 -4.53
N THR A 145 -20.63 14.35 -5.63
CA THR A 145 -21.16 14.92 -6.87
C THR A 145 -22.20 14.00 -7.49
N GLY A 146 -21.91 12.70 -7.61
CA GLY A 146 -22.87 11.72 -8.13
C GLY A 146 -24.14 11.61 -7.28
N LEU A 147 -24.01 11.59 -5.95
CA LEU A 147 -25.15 11.54 -5.03
C LEU A 147 -25.97 12.84 -5.05
N TYR A 148 -25.29 13.98 -5.13
CA TYR A 148 -25.92 15.28 -5.19
C TYR A 148 -26.75 15.43 -6.47
N LEU A 149 -26.20 15.05 -7.63
CA LEU A 149 -26.92 15.05 -8.91
C LEU A 149 -28.13 14.12 -8.89
N LEU A 150 -27.95 12.87 -8.47
CA LEU A 150 -29.00 11.85 -8.42
C LEU A 150 -30.21 12.30 -7.59
N ARG A 151 -29.95 13.05 -6.51
CA ARG A 151 -31.00 13.55 -5.63
C ARG A 151 -31.60 14.86 -6.08
N ARG A 152 -30.80 15.78 -6.65
CA ARG A 152 -31.24 17.15 -6.96
C ARG A 152 -32.12 17.20 -8.22
N ILE A 153 -31.98 16.25 -9.14
CA ILE A 153 -32.70 16.25 -10.42
C ILE A 153 -33.83 15.20 -10.40
N PRO A 154 -35.08 15.58 -10.09
CA PRO A 154 -36.19 14.65 -10.10
C PRO A 154 -36.59 14.28 -11.54
N LYS A 155 -37.04 13.03 -11.72
CA LYS A 155 -37.47 12.50 -13.03
C LYS A 155 -38.48 13.38 -13.77
N ALA A 156 -39.42 13.98 -13.05
CA ALA A 156 -40.45 14.85 -13.63
C ALA A 156 -39.86 16.11 -14.25
N TYR A 157 -38.80 16.66 -13.64
CA TYR A 157 -38.13 17.85 -14.15
C TYR A 157 -37.30 17.52 -15.40
N LEU A 158 -36.49 16.45 -15.33
CA LEU A 158 -35.67 16.04 -16.47
C LEU A 158 -36.54 15.77 -17.71
N LYS A 159 -37.69 15.10 -17.54
CA LYS A 159 -38.62 14.81 -18.65
C LYS A 159 -39.31 16.06 -19.21
N ARG A 160 -39.50 17.11 -18.39
CA ARG A 160 -40.13 18.36 -18.81
C ARG A 160 -39.16 19.21 -19.64
N GLU A 161 -37.93 19.32 -19.18
CA GLU A 161 -36.90 20.16 -19.82
C GLU A 161 -36.28 19.46 -21.03
N PHE A 162 -36.05 18.15 -20.93
CA PHE A 162 -35.39 17.34 -21.94
C PHE A 162 -36.20 16.06 -22.22
N PRO A 163 -37.29 16.14 -23.01
CA PRO A 163 -38.13 14.99 -23.30
C PRO A 163 -37.41 13.88 -24.08
N GLU A 164 -36.31 14.21 -24.75
CA GLU A 164 -35.48 13.28 -25.52
C GLU A 164 -34.52 12.46 -24.63
N ILE A 165 -34.14 12.99 -23.45
CA ILE A 165 -33.17 12.34 -22.56
C ILE A 165 -33.87 11.26 -21.74
N SER A 166 -33.30 10.06 -21.74
CA SER A 166 -33.81 8.97 -20.91
C SER A 166 -33.32 9.12 -19.45
N TYR A 167 -34.25 9.13 -18.49
CA TYR A 167 -33.91 9.25 -17.06
C TYR A 167 -32.99 8.14 -16.57
N TRP A 168 -33.07 6.95 -17.14
CA TRP A 168 -32.23 5.82 -16.75
C TRP A 168 -30.76 6.03 -17.14
N MET A 169 -30.47 6.69 -18.26
CA MET A 169 -29.08 7.03 -18.63
C MET A 169 -28.48 8.06 -17.67
N PHE A 170 -29.27 9.05 -17.26
CA PHE A 170 -28.86 10.00 -16.22
C PHE A 170 -28.54 9.30 -14.89
N VAL A 171 -29.42 8.41 -14.41
CA VAL A 171 -29.19 7.62 -13.20
C VAL A 171 -27.96 6.72 -13.36
N GLY A 172 -27.82 6.06 -14.50
CA GLY A 172 -26.65 5.22 -14.81
C GLY A 172 -25.34 6.01 -14.76
N SER A 173 -25.30 7.21 -15.35
CA SER A 173 -24.14 8.09 -15.28
C SER A 173 -23.78 8.48 -13.84
N CYS A 174 -24.77 8.83 -13.01
CA CYS A 174 -24.52 9.17 -11.61
C CYS A 174 -24.02 7.98 -10.81
N LEU A 175 -24.56 6.78 -11.06
CA LEU A 175 -24.11 5.54 -10.42
C LEU A 175 -22.68 5.19 -10.83
N MET A 176 -22.30 5.38 -12.10
CA MET A 176 -20.92 5.18 -12.56
C MET A 176 -19.97 6.08 -11.76
N ARG A 177 -20.21 7.39 -11.67
CA ARG A 177 -19.39 8.31 -10.85
C ARG A 177 -19.22 7.83 -9.40
N ILE A 178 -20.32 7.46 -8.74
CA ILE A 178 -20.27 6.94 -7.37
C ILE A 178 -19.41 5.66 -7.30
N THR A 179 -19.56 4.74 -8.24
CA THR A 179 -18.76 3.51 -8.24
C THR A 179 -17.28 3.75 -8.56
N MET A 180 -16.95 4.73 -9.41
CA MET A 180 -15.57 5.14 -9.67
C MET A 180 -14.91 5.68 -8.40
N GLY A 181 -15.61 6.55 -7.67
CA GLY A 181 -15.13 7.06 -6.38
C GLY A 181 -14.90 5.98 -5.33
N TYR A 182 -15.80 4.99 -5.22
CA TYR A 182 -15.56 3.85 -4.32
C TYR A 182 -14.40 2.96 -4.76
N LEU A 183 -14.15 2.82 -6.06
CA LEU A 183 -13.02 2.07 -6.58
C LEU A 183 -11.69 2.79 -6.28
N PHE A 184 -11.68 4.13 -6.36
CA PHE A 184 -10.56 4.95 -5.90
C PHE A 184 -10.31 4.76 -4.41
N LEU A 185 -11.34 4.89 -3.57
CA LEU A 185 -11.23 4.67 -2.13
C LEU A 185 -10.71 3.26 -1.80
N ALA A 186 -11.17 2.23 -2.51
CA ALA A 186 -10.66 0.88 -2.34
C ALA A 186 -9.17 0.76 -2.69
N ASN A 187 -8.73 1.39 -3.78
CA ASN A 187 -7.31 1.44 -4.15
C ASN A 187 -6.47 2.12 -3.07
N VAL A 188 -6.88 3.30 -2.61
CA VAL A 188 -6.18 4.03 -1.55
C VAL A 188 -6.08 3.19 -0.28
N LEU A 189 -7.15 2.50 0.13
CA LEU A 189 -7.10 1.62 1.30
C LEU A 189 -6.06 0.50 1.13
N VAL A 190 -5.97 -0.12 -0.05
CA VAL A 190 -5.01 -1.18 -0.32
C VAL A 190 -3.57 -0.64 -0.31
N ILE A 191 -3.32 0.50 -0.95
CA ILE A 191 -2.01 1.18 -0.94
C ILE A 191 -1.58 1.51 0.49
N LEU A 192 -2.48 2.06 1.32
CA LEU A 192 -2.19 2.38 2.72
C LEU A 192 -1.82 1.15 3.54
N ILE A 193 -2.38 -0.01 3.23
CA ILE A 193 -2.06 -1.28 3.90
C ILE A 193 -0.65 -1.77 3.54
N TYR A 194 -0.21 -1.55 2.29
CA TYR A 194 1.06 -2.05 1.79
C TYR A 194 2.22 -1.07 1.91
N ALA A 195 1.95 0.21 2.13
CA ALA A 195 2.99 1.22 2.20
C ALA A 195 3.94 1.02 3.39
N ASP A 196 5.23 1.05 3.09
CA ASP A 196 6.37 1.04 4.00
C ASP A 196 6.98 2.45 4.16
N GLY A 197 6.89 3.29 3.13
CA GLY A 197 7.34 4.69 3.11
C GLY A 197 6.20 5.72 3.15
N VAL A 198 6.49 6.90 3.72
CA VAL A 198 5.54 8.03 3.74
C VAL A 198 5.39 8.65 2.34
N LEU A 199 6.50 8.79 1.61
CA LEU A 199 6.50 9.41 0.29
C LEU A 199 5.74 8.57 -0.73
N ASP A 200 5.90 7.25 -0.67
CA ASP A 200 5.23 6.32 -1.58
C ASP A 200 3.71 6.42 -1.47
N ILE A 201 3.18 6.55 -0.24
CA ILE A 201 1.74 6.80 0.00
C ILE A 201 1.27 8.03 -0.77
N PHE A 202 2.00 9.14 -0.67
CA PHE A 202 1.58 10.39 -1.31
C PHE A 202 1.70 10.31 -2.83
N TYR A 203 2.75 9.70 -3.36
CA TYR A 203 2.91 9.53 -4.80
C TYR A 203 1.81 8.65 -5.40
N ASP A 204 1.48 7.54 -4.74
CA ASP A 204 0.44 6.63 -5.20
C ASP A 204 -0.95 7.29 -5.13
N VAL A 205 -1.24 8.03 -4.06
CA VAL A 205 -2.50 8.78 -3.93
C VAL A 205 -2.60 9.87 -5.00
N LEU A 206 -1.53 10.61 -5.29
CA LEU A 206 -1.49 11.61 -6.36
C LEU A 206 -1.65 10.98 -7.75
N ALA A 207 -1.04 9.82 -7.99
CA ALA A 207 -1.20 9.10 -9.25
C ALA A 207 -2.65 8.65 -9.46
N LEU A 208 -3.31 8.16 -8.41
CA LEU A 208 -4.73 7.81 -8.45
C LEU A 208 -5.63 9.03 -8.65
N GLN A 209 -5.32 10.16 -8.01
CA GLN A 209 -6.02 11.43 -8.20
C GLN A 209 -5.99 11.85 -9.68
N PHE A 210 -4.81 11.76 -10.31
CA PHE A 210 -4.66 12.10 -11.72
C PHE A 210 -5.54 11.23 -12.64
N ILE A 211 -5.72 9.95 -12.32
CA ILE A 211 -6.62 9.06 -13.08
C ILE A 211 -8.08 9.48 -12.95
N GLN A 212 -8.50 9.98 -11.78
CA GLN A 212 -9.84 10.54 -11.60
C GLN A 212 -10.01 11.84 -12.40
N GLU A 213 -9.04 12.76 -12.35
CA GLU A 213 -9.09 14.04 -13.08
C GLU A 213 -9.01 13.90 -14.61
N LEU A 214 -8.70 12.70 -15.13
CA LEU A 214 -8.60 12.44 -16.56
C LEU A 214 -9.91 12.80 -17.30
N ASP A 215 -11.06 12.58 -16.67
CA ASP A 215 -12.35 12.85 -17.27
C ASP A 215 -12.64 14.36 -17.40
N ASP A 216 -12.32 15.15 -16.39
CA ASP A 216 -12.42 16.61 -16.40
C ASP A 216 -11.43 17.23 -17.38
N ILE A 217 -10.19 16.72 -17.45
CA ILE A 217 -9.20 17.14 -18.47
C ILE A 217 -9.72 16.85 -19.88
N ALA A 218 -10.26 15.64 -20.10
CA ALA A 218 -10.83 15.26 -21.39
C ALA A 218 -12.02 16.16 -21.80
N PHE A 219 -12.84 16.55 -20.83
CA PHE A 219 -13.91 17.54 -21.05
C PHE A 219 -13.34 18.92 -21.39
N GLY A 220 -12.35 19.40 -20.63
CA GLY A 220 -11.65 20.67 -20.90
C GLY A 220 -11.04 20.73 -22.29
N LEU A 221 -10.38 19.65 -22.74
CA LEU A 221 -9.83 19.54 -24.10
C LEU A 221 -10.91 19.56 -25.18
N SER A 222 -12.09 18.99 -24.90
CA SER A 222 -13.25 19.06 -25.79
C SER A 222 -13.74 20.50 -25.95
N LYS A 223 -13.77 21.28 -24.85
CA LYS A 223 -14.17 22.69 -24.81
C LYS A 223 -13.22 23.59 -25.59
N MET A 224 -11.91 23.29 -25.55
CA MET A 224 -10.84 24.02 -26.26
C MET A 224 -10.75 23.71 -27.76
N ARG A 225 -11.69 22.93 -28.33
CA ARG A 225 -11.70 22.52 -29.77
C ARG A 225 -10.52 21.61 -30.17
N VAL A 226 -9.73 21.10 -29.23
CA VAL A 226 -8.58 20.21 -29.53
C VAL A 226 -9.06 18.91 -30.18
N LEU A 227 -10.18 18.37 -29.69
CA LEU A 227 -10.78 17.12 -30.19
C LEU A 227 -11.73 17.32 -31.38
N GLY A 228 -11.72 18.51 -31.98
CA GLY A 228 -12.50 18.85 -33.16
C GLY A 228 -13.81 19.59 -32.86
N GLN A 229 -14.37 20.18 -33.92
CA GLN A 229 -15.51 21.10 -33.81
C GLN A 229 -16.80 20.40 -33.35
N ARG A 230 -16.99 19.12 -33.70
CA ARG A 230 -18.17 18.35 -33.27
C ARG A 230 -18.20 18.17 -31.75
N MET A 231 -17.05 17.93 -31.11
CA MET A 231 -16.97 17.81 -29.65
C MET A 231 -17.19 19.15 -28.96
N GLN A 232 -16.62 20.22 -29.51
CA GLN A 232 -16.86 21.57 -29.00
C GLN A 232 -18.36 21.92 -29.07
N THR A 233 -19.05 21.60 -30.16
CA THR A 233 -20.50 21.85 -30.25
C THR A 233 -21.29 21.10 -29.19
N ALA A 234 -20.91 19.87 -28.84
CA ALA A 234 -21.55 19.11 -27.76
C ALA A 234 -21.32 19.75 -26.37
N THR A 235 -20.11 20.26 -26.09
CA THR A 235 -19.83 21.00 -24.83
C THR A 235 -20.64 22.28 -24.69
N MET A 236 -21.00 22.91 -25.81
CA MET A 236 -21.75 24.17 -25.84
C MET A 236 -23.25 23.91 -26.00
N SER A 237 -23.72 22.68 -25.79
CA SER A 237 -25.15 22.39 -25.85
C SER A 237 -25.86 23.11 -24.70
N SER A 238 -27.08 23.59 -24.97
CA SER A 238 -27.87 24.34 -23.99
C SER A 238 -28.11 23.56 -22.69
N VAL A 239 -28.00 22.22 -22.73
CA VAL A 239 -28.09 21.33 -21.56
C VAL A 239 -27.12 21.75 -20.45
N PHE A 240 -25.93 22.25 -20.80
CA PHE A 240 -24.93 22.71 -19.83
C PHE A 240 -25.22 24.10 -19.27
N GLU A 241 -25.93 24.95 -20.03
CA GLU A 241 -26.27 26.32 -19.62
C GLU A 241 -27.60 26.41 -18.85
N VAL A 242 -28.43 25.35 -18.84
CA VAL A 242 -29.71 25.38 -18.13
C VAL A 242 -29.48 25.54 -16.63
N GLN A 243 -29.74 26.76 -16.15
CA GLN A 243 -29.79 27.08 -14.75
C GLN A 243 -31.06 26.47 -14.15
N PHE A 244 -30.90 25.43 -13.34
CA PHE A 244 -32.03 24.84 -12.63
C PHE A 244 -32.60 25.85 -11.64
N GLU A 245 -33.72 26.48 -12.00
CA GLU A 245 -34.45 27.38 -11.11
C GLU A 245 -34.74 26.62 -9.81
N LYS A 246 -34.18 27.14 -8.71
CA LYS A 246 -34.17 26.47 -7.42
C LYS A 246 -35.61 26.19 -7.00
N GLN A 247 -36.03 24.93 -7.08
CA GLN A 247 -37.38 24.52 -6.71
C GLN A 247 -37.60 24.90 -5.23
N ARG A 248 -38.35 25.99 -4.99
CA ARG A 248 -38.58 26.61 -3.67
C ARG A 248 -39.28 25.68 -2.67
N GLN A 249 -39.72 24.51 -3.12
CA GLN A 249 -40.83 23.80 -2.52
C GLN A 249 -40.47 22.74 -1.46
N VAL A 250 -39.20 22.50 -1.11
CA VAL A 250 -38.89 21.59 0.01
C VAL A 250 -37.67 22.03 0.82
N GLN A 251 -37.77 23.16 1.53
CA GLN A 251 -36.75 23.61 2.48
C GLN A 251 -36.38 22.52 3.51
N GLY A 252 -37.35 21.67 3.88
CA GLY A 252 -37.12 20.50 4.75
C GLY A 252 -36.27 19.36 4.14
N MET A 253 -36.16 19.25 2.81
CA MET A 253 -35.36 18.20 2.16
C MET A 253 -33.86 18.56 2.08
N LYS A 254 -33.53 19.86 2.09
CA LYS A 254 -32.15 20.34 2.06
C LYS A 254 -31.37 19.86 3.29
N TRP A 255 -31.94 20.00 4.49
CA TRP A 255 -31.28 19.60 5.73
C TRP A 255 -31.03 18.08 5.78
N LYS A 256 -32.03 17.29 5.37
CA LYS A 256 -31.89 15.83 5.24
C LYS A 256 -30.77 15.43 4.27
N MET A 257 -30.54 16.22 3.20
CA MET A 257 -29.46 15.96 2.25
C MET A 257 -28.09 16.26 2.85
N LYS A 258 -27.93 17.44 3.46
CA LYS A 258 -26.68 17.80 4.17
C LYS A 258 -26.34 16.73 5.21
N PHE A 259 -27.35 16.24 5.93
CA PHE A 259 -27.19 15.15 6.90
C PHE A 259 -26.82 13.82 6.24
N ALA A 260 -27.51 13.41 5.16
CA ALA A 260 -27.20 12.16 4.45
C ALA A 260 -25.78 12.14 3.87
N LEU A 261 -25.34 13.24 3.26
CA LEU A 261 -23.98 13.35 2.72
C LEU A 261 -22.94 13.26 3.85
N LYS A 262 -23.14 14.02 4.95
CA LYS A 262 -22.30 13.92 6.15
C LYS A 262 -22.26 12.51 6.73
N ALA A 263 -23.39 11.80 6.73
CA ALA A 263 -23.48 10.43 7.22
C ALA A 263 -22.68 9.46 6.34
N ILE A 264 -22.68 9.63 5.02
CA ILE A 264 -21.91 8.79 4.09
C ILE A 264 -20.40 9.02 4.29
N TYR A 265 -19.95 10.28 4.38
CA TYR A 265 -18.55 10.59 4.68
C TYR A 265 -18.12 10.03 6.04
N PHE A 266 -18.96 10.18 7.07
CA PHE A 266 -18.70 9.62 8.38
C PHE A 266 -18.61 8.09 8.34
N LEU A 267 -19.49 7.43 7.59
CA LEU A 267 -19.46 5.98 7.42
C LEU A 267 -18.19 5.52 6.71
N ASN A 268 -17.78 6.20 5.64
CA ASN A 268 -16.54 5.91 4.93
C ASN A 268 -15.32 6.11 5.84
N LEU A 269 -15.26 7.21 6.60
CA LEU A 269 -14.20 7.47 7.59
C LEU A 269 -14.11 6.35 8.64
N VAL A 270 -15.25 5.96 9.24
CA VAL A 270 -15.29 4.88 10.22
C VAL A 270 -14.85 3.55 9.59
N GLY A 271 -15.29 3.25 8.36
CA GLY A 271 -14.89 2.05 7.63
C GLY A 271 -13.37 1.96 7.43
N PHE A 272 -12.75 3.04 6.95
CA PHE A 272 -11.31 3.11 6.77
C PHE A 272 -10.54 3.00 8.09
N LEU A 273 -10.98 3.72 9.13
CA LEU A 273 -10.36 3.65 10.45
C LEU A 273 -10.44 2.23 11.03
N VAL A 274 -11.59 1.57 10.95
CA VAL A 274 -11.76 0.19 11.40
C VAL A 274 -10.85 -0.75 10.62
N GLY A 275 -10.79 -0.62 9.29
CA GLY A 275 -9.88 -1.41 8.43
C GLY A 275 -8.42 -1.26 8.86
N MET A 276 -7.95 -0.02 9.01
CA MET A 276 -6.57 0.28 9.40
C MET A 276 -6.24 -0.15 10.84
N ILE A 277 -7.18 -0.04 11.78
CA ILE A 277 -7.01 -0.53 13.16
C ILE A 277 -6.87 -2.06 13.17
N ILE A 278 -7.67 -2.79 12.38
CA ILE A 278 -7.59 -4.26 12.28
C ILE A 278 -6.23 -4.67 11.73
N VAL A 279 -5.78 -4.03 10.64
CA VAL A 279 -4.47 -4.31 10.02
C VAL A 279 -3.34 -3.98 10.98
N SER A 280 -3.37 -2.80 11.61
CA SER A 280 -2.38 -2.36 12.61
C SER A 280 -2.30 -3.34 13.79
N SER A 281 -3.44 -3.81 14.29
CA SER A 281 -3.48 -4.80 15.37
C SER A 281 -2.84 -6.13 14.96
N ARG A 282 -3.09 -6.59 13.72
CA ARG A 282 -2.49 -7.82 13.18
C ARG A 282 -0.98 -7.67 12.93
N GLN A 283 -0.51 -6.49 12.50
CA GLN A 283 0.92 -6.17 12.39
C GLN A 283 1.61 -6.23 13.76
N MET A 284 1.01 -5.64 14.81
CA MET A 284 1.56 -5.67 16.17
C MET A 284 1.58 -7.07 16.78
N LYS A 285 0.57 -7.90 16.51
CA LYS A 285 0.54 -9.31 16.94
C LYS A 285 1.52 -10.20 16.18
N GLY A 286 2.12 -9.66 15.12
CA GLY A 286 3.03 -10.39 14.27
C GLY A 286 2.40 -11.48 13.42
N VAL A 287 1.12 -11.32 13.07
CA VAL A 287 0.41 -12.26 12.17
C VAL A 287 1.00 -12.26 10.77
N TYR A 288 1.60 -11.14 10.34
CA TYR A 288 2.20 -11.01 9.02
C TYR A 288 3.69 -11.37 8.97
N TYR A 289 4.30 -11.82 10.08
CA TYR A 289 5.69 -12.30 10.01
C TYR A 289 5.74 -13.61 9.25
N ILE A 290 6.79 -13.76 8.45
CA ILE A 290 7.11 -15.02 7.79
C ILE A 290 7.20 -16.12 8.86
N GLU A 291 6.45 -17.21 8.68
CA GLU A 291 6.36 -18.29 9.68
C GLU A 291 7.66 -19.08 9.81
N SER A 292 8.47 -19.14 8.75
CA SER A 292 9.75 -19.83 8.73
C SER A 292 10.75 -19.13 7.82
N VAL A 293 11.98 -18.96 8.31
CA VAL A 293 13.11 -18.56 7.49
C VAL A 293 13.80 -19.84 7.04
N THR A 294 13.86 -20.08 5.74
CA THR A 294 14.60 -21.22 5.20
C THR A 294 15.98 -20.73 4.74
N LEU A 295 17.02 -21.16 5.44
CA LEU A 295 18.40 -20.95 5.01
C LEU A 295 18.81 -22.13 4.13
N GLN A 296 19.12 -21.87 2.86
CA GLN A 296 19.72 -22.86 1.97
C GLN A 296 21.24 -22.75 2.05
N PHE A 297 21.86 -23.73 2.70
CA PHE A 297 23.30 -23.90 2.73
C PHE A 297 23.71 -24.60 1.43
N GLN A 298 24.38 -23.89 0.51
CA GLN A 298 24.82 -24.43 -0.79
C GLN A 298 25.78 -25.61 -0.58
N ASP A 299 25.36 -26.88 -0.72
CA ASP A 299 26.16 -28.13 -0.74
C ASP A 299 27.37 -28.26 0.21
N MET A 300 27.49 -27.44 1.25
CA MET A 300 28.68 -27.37 2.10
C MET A 300 28.63 -28.45 3.16
N VAL A 301 29.67 -29.29 3.17
CA VAL A 301 29.85 -30.37 4.13
C VAL A 301 30.68 -29.85 5.31
N TRP A 302 30.18 -30.07 6.53
CA TRP A 302 30.85 -29.65 7.76
C TRP A 302 31.73 -30.81 8.26
N ASP A 303 32.99 -30.84 7.81
CA ASP A 303 33.91 -31.95 8.13
C ASP A 303 34.52 -31.86 9.55
N GLU A 304 34.37 -30.73 10.26
CA GLU A 304 35.04 -30.45 11.54
C GLU A 304 34.13 -30.10 12.74
N SER A 305 32.81 -30.29 12.64
CA SER A 305 31.92 -30.04 13.78
C SER A 305 32.10 -31.08 14.91
N TYR A 306 32.19 -30.61 16.15
CA TYR A 306 32.18 -31.47 17.34
C TYR A 306 30.82 -31.33 18.04
N PRO A 307 29.86 -32.26 17.82
CA PRO A 307 28.68 -32.31 18.65
C PRO A 307 29.08 -32.74 20.07
N VAL A 308 28.77 -31.88 21.03
CA VAL A 308 28.94 -32.17 22.44
C VAL A 308 27.75 -32.98 22.92
N MET A 309 27.99 -34.24 23.27
CA MET A 309 26.97 -35.07 23.90
C MET A 309 27.13 -35.00 25.41
N ARG A 310 26.11 -34.50 26.11
CA ARG A 310 26.07 -34.53 27.58
C ARG A 310 25.26 -35.74 28.03
N LYS A 311 25.88 -36.65 28.77
CA LYS A 311 25.19 -37.78 29.42
C LYS A 311 25.53 -37.78 30.91
N GLN A 312 24.52 -37.61 31.76
CA GLN A 312 24.66 -37.67 33.24
C GLN A 312 25.80 -36.79 33.79
N GLY A 313 25.91 -35.54 33.32
CA GLY A 313 26.95 -34.60 33.76
C GLY A 313 28.36 -34.86 33.23
N ARG A 314 28.57 -35.90 32.39
CA ARG A 314 29.81 -36.11 31.66
C ARG A 314 29.67 -35.65 30.20
N ILE A 315 30.66 -34.87 29.76
CA ILE A 315 30.76 -34.36 28.39
C ILE A 315 31.53 -35.41 27.58
N PHE A 316 30.93 -35.92 26.51
CA PHE A 316 31.57 -36.77 25.53
C PHE A 316 31.77 -35.99 24.24
N ASP A 317 33.03 -35.75 23.89
CA ASP A 317 33.41 -35.14 22.62
C ASP A 317 33.63 -36.25 21.58
N ALA A 318 32.65 -36.45 20.71
CA ALA A 318 32.80 -37.33 19.54
C ALA A 318 32.95 -36.46 18.28
N LYS A 319 34.00 -36.69 17.48
CA LYS A 319 34.09 -36.10 16.15
C LYS A 319 33.08 -36.82 15.25
N ILE A 320 32.00 -36.14 14.90
CA ILE A 320 30.97 -36.67 14.00
C ILE A 320 30.88 -35.70 12.81
N PRO A 321 31.14 -36.16 11.58
CA PRO A 321 30.89 -35.32 10.40
C PRO A 321 29.39 -35.04 10.30
N LEU A 322 29.01 -33.76 10.36
CA LEU A 322 27.63 -33.33 10.10
C LEU A 322 27.49 -33.11 8.60
N VAL A 323 26.67 -33.93 7.96
CA VAL A 323 26.29 -33.75 6.56
C VAL A 323 24.87 -33.26 6.50
N TYR A 324 24.68 -32.01 6.05
CA TYR A 324 23.38 -31.51 5.66
C TYR A 324 23.08 -31.99 4.25
N ALA A 325 22.24 -33.02 4.12
CA ALA A 325 21.73 -33.43 2.82
C ALA A 325 20.52 -32.56 2.46
N GLU A 326 20.61 -31.81 1.37
CA GLU A 326 19.48 -31.08 0.80
C GLU A 326 18.46 -32.08 0.24
N THR A 327 17.44 -32.43 1.03
CA THR A 327 16.32 -33.19 0.49
C THR A 327 15.29 -32.21 -0.05
N ASN A 328 15.22 -32.06 -1.37
CA ASN A 328 14.19 -31.29 -2.06
C ASN A 328 12.78 -31.74 -1.59
N PRO A 329 11.96 -30.86 -1.00
CA PRO A 329 10.69 -31.24 -0.40
C PRO A 329 9.68 -31.80 -1.40
N LYS A 330 9.79 -31.47 -2.70
CA LYS A 330 8.93 -32.07 -3.75
C LYS A 330 9.31 -33.53 -4.03
N ALA A 331 10.59 -33.87 -4.01
CA ALA A 331 11.05 -35.26 -4.15
C ALA A 331 10.67 -36.12 -2.92
N ALA A 332 10.61 -35.53 -1.73
CA ALA A 332 10.23 -36.23 -0.50
C ALA A 332 8.74 -36.61 -0.41
N ARG A 333 7.85 -35.93 -1.15
CA ARG A 333 6.40 -36.21 -1.13
C ARG A 333 6.00 -37.33 -2.11
N GLU A 334 6.71 -37.47 -3.23
CA GLU A 334 6.51 -38.57 -4.20
C GLU A 334 7.31 -39.83 -3.85
N SER A 335 8.27 -39.72 -2.92
CA SER A 335 9.02 -40.86 -2.42
C SER A 335 8.78 -41.02 -0.92
N SER A 336 7.79 -41.84 -0.58
CA SER A 336 7.68 -42.48 0.74
C SER A 336 8.74 -43.59 0.93
N HIS A 337 9.65 -43.81 -0.03
CA HIS A 337 10.58 -44.94 -0.06
C HIS A 337 12.05 -44.60 -0.37
N ILE A 338 12.46 -43.33 -0.52
CA ILE A 338 13.89 -42.97 -0.51
C ILE A 338 14.41 -43.22 0.90
N ASN A 339 15.04 -44.38 1.00
CA ASN A 339 15.74 -44.86 2.15
C ASN A 339 16.95 -43.93 2.32
N CYS A 340 16.78 -42.83 3.06
CA CYS A 340 17.87 -41.89 3.40
C CYS A 340 19.12 -42.65 3.89
N ARG A 341 18.92 -43.84 4.47
CA ARG A 341 19.94 -44.81 4.83
C ARG A 341 20.87 -45.23 3.67
N LYS A 342 20.37 -45.47 2.45
CA LYS A 342 21.20 -45.95 1.33
C LYS A 342 22.08 -44.86 0.74
N ASP A 343 21.55 -43.65 0.58
CA ASP A 343 22.28 -42.57 -0.07
C ASP A 343 23.32 -41.93 0.87
N CYS A 344 22.97 -41.69 2.15
CA CYS A 344 23.94 -41.29 3.18
C CYS A 344 25.04 -42.36 3.35
N PHE A 345 24.69 -43.65 3.35
CA PHE A 345 25.65 -44.74 3.52
C PHE A 345 26.57 -44.92 2.31
N MET A 346 26.06 -44.80 1.09
CA MET A 346 26.87 -44.86 -0.13
C MET A 346 27.88 -43.71 -0.18
N PHE A 347 27.50 -42.50 0.26
CA PHE A 347 28.42 -41.36 0.35
C PHE A 347 29.51 -41.59 1.41
N ALA A 348 29.14 -42.01 2.62
CA ALA A 348 30.07 -42.29 3.71
C ALA A 348 31.04 -43.44 3.38
N ALA A 349 30.54 -44.53 2.77
CA ALA A 349 31.35 -45.67 2.33
C ALA A 349 32.36 -45.28 1.25
N ARG A 350 32.00 -44.39 0.31
CA ARG A 350 32.91 -43.90 -0.74
C ARG A 350 34.07 -43.07 -0.17
N ARG A 351 33.91 -42.50 1.03
CA ARG A 351 34.96 -41.73 1.74
C ARG A 351 35.63 -42.48 2.90
N GLY A 352 35.32 -43.76 3.09
CA GLY A 352 35.93 -44.57 4.16
C GLY A 352 35.51 -44.17 5.59
N LEU A 353 34.38 -43.49 5.76
CA LEU A 353 33.88 -43.06 7.06
C LEU A 353 33.11 -44.21 7.73
N THR A 354 33.68 -44.83 8.76
CA THR A 354 33.08 -46.01 9.44
C THR A 354 32.10 -45.66 10.57
N ASN A 355 32.08 -44.40 11.03
CA ASN A 355 31.17 -43.89 12.05
C ASN A 355 30.43 -42.66 11.52
N PHE A 356 29.26 -42.88 10.91
CA PHE A 356 28.47 -41.81 10.31
C PHE A 356 27.07 -41.76 10.93
N VAL A 357 26.66 -40.58 11.39
CA VAL A 357 25.31 -40.33 11.92
C VAL A 357 24.60 -39.39 10.93
N CYS A 358 23.69 -39.92 10.13
CA CYS A 358 22.85 -39.12 9.24
C CYS A 358 21.79 -38.42 10.11
N MET A 359 22.08 -37.21 10.60
CA MET A 359 21.11 -36.40 11.34
C MET A 359 20.03 -35.89 10.36
N ARG A 360 18.76 -36.13 10.68
CA ARG A 360 17.63 -35.51 9.97
C ARG A 360 17.58 -34.01 10.27
N ARG A 361 16.81 -33.30 9.42
CA ARG A 361 16.46 -31.86 9.48
C ARG A 361 16.56 -31.30 10.91
N MET A 362 17.39 -30.27 11.09
CA MET A 362 17.23 -29.42 12.27
C MET A 362 15.87 -28.74 12.15
N TYR A 363 14.98 -29.04 13.09
CA TYR A 363 13.69 -28.37 13.18
C TYR A 363 13.88 -27.06 13.94
N MET A 364 13.57 -25.94 13.30
CA MET A 364 13.26 -24.71 14.01
C MET A 364 11.78 -24.79 14.40
N GLU A 365 11.48 -24.92 15.69
CA GLU A 365 10.13 -24.72 16.20
C GLU A 365 10.03 -23.28 16.71
N ARG A 366 9.23 -22.43 16.06
CA ARG A 366 8.95 -21.08 16.53
C ARG A 366 8.16 -21.18 17.84
N ASN A 367 8.43 -20.27 18.78
CA ASN A 367 7.65 -20.14 20.01
C ASN A 367 6.14 -20.11 19.66
N LYS A 368 5.36 -21.06 20.21
CA LYS A 368 3.95 -21.22 19.84
C LYS A 368 3.15 -20.06 20.44
N VAL A 369 2.32 -19.43 19.61
CA VAL A 369 1.49 -18.27 19.99
C VAL A 369 0.45 -18.63 21.07
N ASP A 370 0.16 -19.92 21.25
CA ASP A 370 -0.77 -20.44 22.26
C ASP A 370 -0.19 -20.50 23.68
N GLY A 371 1.09 -20.16 23.86
CA GLY A 371 1.76 -20.23 25.17
C GLY A 371 1.97 -21.66 25.67
N SER A 372 1.78 -22.68 24.82
CA SER A 372 2.16 -24.05 25.15
C SER A 372 3.68 -24.17 25.21
N MET A 373 4.17 -25.00 26.14
CA MET A 373 5.60 -25.33 26.19
C MET A 373 6.00 -26.02 24.88
N TYR A 374 7.23 -25.75 24.42
CA TYR A 374 7.87 -26.46 23.33
C TYR A 374 7.61 -27.97 23.47
N ASN A 375 7.38 -28.67 22.37
CA ASN A 375 7.25 -30.12 22.45
C ASN A 375 8.65 -30.69 22.77
N SER A 376 8.94 -30.88 24.05
CA SER A 376 10.21 -31.39 24.54
C SER A 376 10.47 -32.82 24.09
N GLU A 377 9.45 -33.53 23.62
CA GLU A 377 9.55 -34.93 23.23
C GLU A 377 10.25 -35.12 21.87
N GLY A 378 10.43 -34.04 21.08
CA GLY A 378 11.10 -34.12 19.79
C GLY A 378 10.43 -35.10 18.82
N PRO A 379 11.02 -35.37 17.65
CA PRO A 379 10.54 -36.41 16.73
C PRO A 379 10.84 -37.81 17.28
N GLU A 380 9.86 -38.73 17.19
CA GLU A 380 10.04 -40.14 17.58
C GLU A 380 11.24 -40.78 16.84
N ILE A 381 12.16 -41.35 17.61
CA ILE A 381 13.36 -42.02 17.08
C ILE A 381 12.96 -43.41 16.57
N PRO A 382 13.32 -43.81 15.32
CA PRO A 382 13.01 -45.13 14.80
C PRO A 382 13.59 -46.27 15.65
N GLU A 383 12.80 -47.35 15.82
CA GLU A 383 13.25 -48.58 16.48
C GLU A 383 14.57 -49.11 15.87
N GLY A 384 15.58 -49.34 16.72
CA GLY A 384 16.87 -49.94 16.34
C GLY A 384 18.06 -48.97 16.25
N TRP A 385 17.86 -47.67 16.50
CA TRP A 385 18.98 -46.78 16.82
C TRP A 385 19.49 -47.07 18.24
N PRO A 386 20.81 -46.96 18.51
CA PRO A 386 21.31 -47.04 19.87
C PRO A 386 20.55 -45.98 20.66
N VAL A 387 19.74 -46.43 21.62
CA VAL A 387 18.92 -45.57 22.48
C VAL A 387 19.90 -44.67 23.22
N LEU A 388 20.15 -43.49 22.67
CA LEU A 388 20.53 -42.32 23.44
C LEU A 388 19.46 -42.27 24.53
N SER A 389 19.88 -42.43 25.78
CA SER A 389 19.00 -42.47 26.95
C SER A 389 17.86 -41.46 26.81
N GLU A 390 16.65 -41.79 27.28
CA GLU A 390 15.44 -40.94 27.24
C GLU A 390 15.71 -39.46 27.64
N ASP A 391 16.79 -39.20 28.37
CA ASP A 391 17.27 -37.86 28.75
C ASP A 391 18.01 -37.06 27.65
N PHE A 392 18.19 -37.60 26.43
CA PHE A 392 18.93 -36.89 25.37
C PHE A 392 18.02 -35.96 24.57
N VAL A 393 17.80 -34.76 25.12
CA VAL A 393 17.10 -33.68 24.42
C VAL A 393 18.11 -32.89 23.59
N ILE A 394 17.93 -32.90 22.26
CA ILE A 394 18.66 -31.99 21.36
C ILE A 394 17.93 -30.63 21.42
N PRO A 395 18.50 -29.58 22.03
CA PRO A 395 17.89 -28.26 21.98
C PRO A 395 17.75 -27.80 20.53
N PRO A 396 16.61 -27.17 20.17
CA PRO A 396 16.45 -26.59 18.85
C PRO A 396 17.52 -25.52 18.62
N SER A 397 17.97 -25.41 17.38
CA SER A 397 18.89 -24.33 17.00
C SER A 397 18.16 -22.99 17.10
N GLY A 398 18.81 -21.99 17.68
CA GLY A 398 18.28 -20.66 17.88
C GLY A 398 18.92 -19.63 16.96
N ILE A 399 18.28 -18.47 16.85
CA ILE A 399 18.88 -17.26 16.29
C ILE A 399 19.02 -16.26 17.45
N LYS A 400 20.22 -15.71 17.66
CA LYS A 400 20.46 -14.64 18.64
C LYS A 400 21.25 -13.50 18.00
N TYR A 401 21.08 -12.29 18.51
CA TYR A 401 21.90 -11.16 18.11
C TYR A 401 23.13 -11.06 19.02
N CYS A 402 24.31 -10.84 18.43
CA CYS A 402 25.55 -10.74 19.16
C CYS A 402 26.68 -10.07 18.39
N ASP A 403 27.41 -9.18 19.05
CA ASP A 403 28.58 -8.48 18.53
C ASP A 403 28.32 -7.85 17.15
N GLY A 404 27.15 -7.23 16.97
CA GLY A 404 26.76 -6.63 15.70
C GLY A 404 26.23 -7.63 14.67
N HIS A 405 26.07 -8.91 15.01
CA HIS A 405 25.65 -9.94 14.06
C HIS A 405 24.43 -10.71 14.53
N TRP A 406 23.53 -11.02 13.61
CA TRP A 406 22.56 -12.09 13.81
C TRP A 406 23.24 -13.43 13.58
N ILE A 407 23.23 -14.27 14.61
CA ILE A 407 23.88 -15.56 14.58
C ILE A 407 22.86 -16.69 14.71
N PHE A 408 22.98 -17.66 13.82
CA PHE A 408 22.32 -18.96 13.94
C PHE A 408 23.24 -19.87 14.76
N TYR A 409 22.76 -20.41 15.88
CA TYR A 409 23.58 -21.21 16.78
C TYR A 409 22.85 -22.45 17.30
N ASN A 410 23.63 -23.43 17.75
CA ASN A 410 23.13 -24.58 18.49
C ASN A 410 24.05 -24.82 19.69
N GLU A 411 23.49 -24.92 20.90
CA GLU A 411 24.26 -25.06 22.14
C GLU A 411 25.15 -26.31 22.18
N ASN A 412 24.78 -27.34 21.42
CA ASN A 412 25.51 -28.59 21.37
C ASN A 412 26.60 -28.61 20.30
N ILE A 413 26.72 -27.61 19.44
CA ILE A 413 27.76 -27.59 18.39
C ILE A 413 28.87 -26.64 18.82
N ARG A 414 30.08 -27.18 19.01
CA ARG A 414 31.27 -26.40 19.36
C ARG A 414 32.29 -26.37 18.23
N LYS A 415 32.97 -25.23 18.09
CA LYS A 415 34.00 -24.98 17.05
C LYS A 415 35.30 -25.74 17.30
N SER A 416 35.69 -25.97 18.55
CA SER A 416 36.90 -26.74 18.84
C SER A 416 36.82 -27.47 20.18
N LYS A 417 37.58 -28.57 20.27
CA LYS A 417 37.71 -29.37 21.51
C LYS A 417 38.45 -28.62 22.63
N ASN A 418 39.29 -27.65 22.27
CA ASN A 418 40.15 -26.91 23.19
C ASN A 418 39.63 -25.49 23.53
N SER A 419 38.40 -25.13 23.15
CA SER A 419 37.79 -23.87 23.56
C SER A 419 37.37 -23.90 25.04
N ARG A 420 38.35 -24.00 25.94
CA ARG A 420 38.21 -23.66 27.36
C ARG A 420 38.32 -22.15 27.59
N HIS A 421 38.64 -21.38 26.55
CA HIS A 421 38.35 -19.95 26.54
C HIS A 421 36.88 -19.77 26.20
N GLU A 422 36.12 -19.43 27.23
CA GLU A 422 34.72 -19.01 27.20
C GLU A 422 34.53 -17.66 26.46
N ASP A 423 35.61 -17.07 25.94
CA ASP A 423 35.68 -15.68 25.47
C ASP A 423 35.26 -15.44 24.01
N ALA A 424 34.68 -16.43 23.33
CA ALA A 424 33.84 -16.12 22.17
C ALA A 424 32.40 -16.16 22.68
N ASP A 425 31.93 -15.05 23.25
CA ASP A 425 30.59 -14.87 23.81
C ASP A 425 29.47 -15.33 22.85
N CYS A 426 29.81 -15.50 21.57
CA CYS A 426 28.90 -15.87 20.49
C CYS A 426 29.34 -17.04 19.63
N PRO A 427 29.01 -18.28 20.05
CA PRO A 427 29.06 -19.43 19.17
C PRO A 427 28.03 -19.26 18.04
N TRP A 428 28.50 -19.35 16.80
CA TRP A 428 27.68 -19.21 15.60
C TRP A 428 28.03 -20.31 14.59
N LEU A 429 26.99 -20.82 13.94
CA LEU A 429 27.03 -21.73 12.80
C LEU A 429 26.93 -20.93 11.49
N ALA A 430 26.00 -19.99 11.46
CA ALA A 430 25.93 -18.95 10.45
C ALA A 430 25.89 -17.61 11.18
N ARG A 431 26.54 -16.59 10.62
CA ARG A 431 26.40 -15.21 11.08
C ARG A 431 26.05 -14.32 9.92
N SER A 432 25.27 -13.30 10.16
CA SER A 432 25.06 -12.24 9.19
C SER A 432 26.30 -11.37 9.00
N GLU A 433 26.27 -10.48 8.02
CA GLU A 433 27.09 -9.27 8.02
C GLU A 433 26.86 -8.43 9.29
N GLU A 434 27.80 -7.55 9.60
CA GLU A 434 27.68 -6.62 10.72
C GLU A 434 26.51 -5.66 10.43
N TYR A 435 25.57 -5.58 11.37
CA TYR A 435 24.32 -4.86 11.22
C TYR A 435 23.90 -4.32 12.58
N ASP A 436 23.86 -2.99 12.71
CA ASP A 436 23.58 -2.30 13.99
C ASP A 436 22.12 -2.44 14.47
N GLY A 437 21.23 -3.02 13.65
CA GLY A 437 19.82 -3.16 13.95
C GLY A 437 19.42 -4.50 14.57
N PHE A 438 18.34 -4.48 15.34
CA PHE A 438 17.72 -5.68 15.92
C PHE A 438 16.61 -6.27 15.04
N ASP A 439 16.53 -5.92 13.76
CA ASP A 439 15.58 -6.51 12.83
C ASP A 439 16.26 -7.57 11.96
N LEU A 440 15.98 -8.85 12.26
CA LEU A 440 16.50 -10.00 11.51
C LEU A 440 16.08 -9.97 10.03
N LEU A 441 15.02 -9.24 9.67
CA LEU A 441 14.51 -9.19 8.30
C LEU A 441 15.25 -8.17 7.43
N GLU A 442 15.90 -7.18 8.04
CA GLU A 442 16.72 -6.20 7.33
C GLU A 442 18.15 -6.68 7.08
N VAL A 443 18.54 -7.74 7.78
CA VAL A 443 19.85 -8.38 7.63
C VAL A 443 20.04 -8.85 6.19
N GLY A 444 21.12 -8.41 5.56
CA GLY A 444 21.44 -8.75 4.18
C GLY A 444 21.47 -10.26 3.92
N ARG A 445 21.37 -10.62 2.63
CA ARG A 445 21.36 -12.03 2.20
C ARG A 445 22.69 -12.75 2.40
N ASN A 446 23.74 -12.02 2.77
CA ASN A 446 25.09 -12.52 2.92
C ASN A 446 25.28 -13.09 4.33
N TRP A 447 24.93 -14.36 4.51
CA TRP A 447 25.26 -15.10 5.72
C TRP A 447 26.62 -15.78 5.55
N GLU A 448 27.56 -15.42 6.41
CA GLU A 448 28.81 -16.14 6.53
C GLU A 448 28.54 -17.46 7.24
N LEU A 449 28.90 -18.54 6.57
CA LEU A 449 28.82 -19.88 7.12
C LEU A 449 30.16 -20.23 7.76
N TRP A 450 30.09 -20.87 8.92
CA TRP A 450 31.30 -21.31 9.57
C TRP A 450 31.91 -22.46 8.75
N THR A 451 33.11 -22.24 8.22
CA THR A 451 33.90 -23.21 7.44
C THR A 451 35.05 -23.78 8.23
#